data_AF-A0A933EK58-F1
#
_entry.id   AF-A0A933EK58-F1
#
_cell.length_a   1.000
_cell.length_b   1.000
_cell.length_c   1.000
_cell.angle_alpha   90.00
_cell.angle_beta   90.00
_cell.angle_gamma   90.00
#
_symmetry.space_group_name_H-M   'P 1'
#
loop_
_entity.id
_entity.type
_entity.pdbx_description
1 polymer ?
#
loop_
_entity_poly.entity_id
_entity_poly.type
_entity_poly.pdbx_seq_one_letter_code
_entity_poly.pdbx_strand_id
1 'polypeptide(L)'
;LYQIAKTNGWPKNDGDAAAPFKEGKIAMTTNGNWALGDYKTALGDNLGVVPLPAGPKGPASPLLGVDGFYINPNSQNQEAAVELALYLTNKASQTVMMSEAGHVPARTDVDVTDPLLKGFSDAFKTATVRPQVPELGKYWANFCGDAEVYEKGVAPADWVQTATDNANKP
;
A
#
# COMPACT_ATOMS: atom_id res chain seq x y z
N LEU A 1 -10.46 -6.98 -12.83
CA LEU A 1 -10.72 -5.58 -12.43
C LEU A 1 -10.28 -4.59 -13.51
N TYR A 2 -9.03 -4.66 -14.00
CA TYR A 2 -8.53 -3.75 -15.04
C TYR A 2 -9.40 -3.68 -16.31
N GLN A 3 -9.80 -4.81 -16.90
CA GLN A 3 -10.61 -4.77 -18.14
C GLN A 3 -12.01 -4.17 -17.92
N ILE A 4 -12.61 -4.41 -16.76
CA ILE A 4 -13.88 -3.77 -16.35
C ILE A 4 -13.64 -2.26 -16.17
N ALA A 5 -12.53 -1.88 -15.55
CA ALA A 5 -12.17 -0.49 -15.37
C ALA A 5 -11.98 0.22 -16.73
N LYS A 6 -11.26 -0.40 -17.67
CA LYS A 6 -11.08 0.12 -19.03
C LYS A 6 -12.40 0.31 -19.77
N THR A 7 -13.28 -0.70 -19.78
CA THR A 7 -14.59 -0.62 -20.45
C THR A 7 -15.46 0.51 -19.91
N ASN A 8 -15.35 0.80 -18.61
CA ASN A 8 -16.16 1.82 -17.96
C ASN A 8 -15.44 3.17 -17.77
N GLY A 9 -14.24 3.35 -18.33
CA GLY A 9 -13.43 4.57 -18.16
C GLY A 9 -13.03 4.83 -16.70
N TRP A 10 -12.94 3.77 -15.89
CA TRP A 10 -12.60 3.85 -14.48
C TRP A 10 -11.08 3.99 -14.27
N PRO A 11 -10.71 4.51 -13.08
CA PRO A 11 -9.34 4.57 -12.60
C PRO A 11 -8.54 3.28 -12.74
N LYS A 12 -7.27 3.43 -13.11
CA LYS A 12 -6.34 2.31 -13.39
C LYS A 12 -5.31 2.10 -12.29
N ASN A 13 -5.09 3.11 -11.46
CA ASN A 13 -4.24 3.08 -10.29
C ASN A 13 -4.97 3.76 -9.11
N ASP A 14 -4.38 3.67 -7.94
CA ASP A 14 -4.87 4.26 -6.69
C ASP A 14 -5.00 5.78 -6.76
N GLY A 15 -4.05 6.47 -7.41
CA GLY A 15 -4.07 7.91 -7.63
C GLY A 15 -5.29 8.40 -8.43
N ASP A 16 -5.54 7.78 -9.58
CA ASP A 16 -6.70 8.08 -10.41
C ASP A 16 -8.02 7.70 -9.70
N ALA A 17 -7.95 6.73 -8.77
CA ALA A 17 -9.13 6.21 -8.08
C ALA A 17 -9.59 7.06 -6.90
N ALA A 18 -8.69 7.87 -6.34
CA ALA A 18 -8.96 8.62 -5.13
C ALA A 18 -10.14 9.59 -5.27
N ALA A 19 -10.19 10.40 -6.33
CA ALA A 19 -11.27 11.35 -6.56
C ALA A 19 -12.64 10.67 -6.80
N PRO A 20 -12.82 9.78 -7.79
CA PRO A 20 -14.11 9.15 -8.05
C PRO A 20 -14.59 8.26 -6.90
N PHE A 21 -13.68 7.69 -6.09
CA PHE A 21 -14.08 6.97 -4.87
C PHE A 21 -14.64 7.93 -3.82
N LYS A 22 -13.94 9.04 -3.53
CA LYS A 22 -14.43 10.08 -2.61
C LYS A 22 -15.73 10.71 -3.06
N GLU A 23 -15.96 10.80 -4.36
CA GLU A 23 -17.20 11.32 -4.97
C GLU A 23 -18.33 10.27 -5.06
N GLY A 24 -18.10 9.03 -4.62
CA GLY A 24 -19.09 7.95 -4.68
C GLY A 24 -19.39 7.43 -6.10
N LYS A 25 -18.56 7.78 -7.09
CA LYS A 25 -18.71 7.33 -8.49
C LYS A 25 -18.23 5.90 -8.71
N ILE A 26 -17.37 5.39 -7.83
CA ILE A 26 -16.95 3.98 -7.79
C ILE A 26 -17.19 3.43 -6.38
N ALA A 27 -17.68 2.19 -6.30
CA ALA A 27 -18.05 1.56 -5.03
C ALA A 27 -16.86 0.97 -4.26
N MET A 28 -15.77 0.63 -4.96
CA MET A 28 -14.59 -0.02 -4.38
C MET A 28 -13.32 0.48 -5.06
N THR A 29 -12.24 0.61 -4.28
CA THR A 29 -10.88 0.86 -4.76
C THR A 29 -9.89 0.03 -3.96
N THR A 30 -8.72 -0.24 -4.54
CA THR A 30 -7.58 -0.86 -3.83
C THR A 30 -6.56 0.23 -3.52
N ASN A 31 -6.32 0.48 -2.23
CA ASN A 31 -5.33 1.46 -1.78
C ASN A 31 -4.76 1.04 -0.41
N GLY A 32 -3.67 1.68 0.02
CA GLY A 32 -3.11 1.50 1.35
C GLY A 32 -3.76 2.38 2.42
N ASN A 33 -3.37 2.15 3.67
CA ASN A 33 -3.88 2.86 4.84
C ASN A 33 -3.50 4.35 4.84
N TRP A 34 -2.48 4.77 4.08
CA TRP A 34 -2.11 6.18 3.91
C TRP A 34 -3.24 7.06 3.36
N ALA A 35 -4.19 6.48 2.62
CA ALA A 35 -5.35 7.21 2.08
C ALA A 35 -6.56 7.24 3.04
N LEU A 36 -6.48 6.54 4.19
CA LEU A 36 -7.65 6.32 5.04
C LEU A 36 -8.19 7.63 5.64
N GLY A 37 -7.33 8.56 6.06
CA GLY A 37 -7.75 9.85 6.60
C GLY A 37 -8.60 10.66 5.61
N ASP A 38 -8.16 10.73 4.36
CA ASP A 38 -8.90 11.40 3.28
C ASP A 38 -10.25 10.73 3.00
N TYR A 39 -10.28 9.40 2.97
CA TYR A 39 -11.50 8.64 2.70
C TYR A 39 -12.49 8.73 3.85
N LYS A 40 -12.03 8.70 5.11
CA LYS A 40 -12.87 8.93 6.29
C LYS A 40 -13.55 10.30 6.22
N THR A 41 -12.77 11.32 5.88
CA THR A 41 -13.27 12.71 5.75
C THR A 41 -14.35 12.82 4.67
N ALA A 42 -14.18 12.13 3.53
CA ALA A 42 -15.12 12.21 2.42
C ALA A 42 -16.37 11.33 2.58
N LEU A 43 -16.23 10.12 3.12
CA LEU A 43 -17.25 9.07 3.06
C LEU A 43 -17.92 8.78 4.41
N GLY A 44 -17.27 9.12 5.52
CA GLY A 44 -17.77 8.88 6.88
C GLY A 44 -18.19 7.42 7.08
N ASP A 45 -19.39 7.21 7.60
CA ASP A 45 -19.97 5.90 7.92
C ASP A 45 -20.19 4.99 6.70
N ASN A 46 -20.12 5.52 5.48
CA ASN A 46 -20.22 4.72 4.25
C ASN A 46 -18.90 4.03 3.87
N LEU A 47 -17.81 4.33 4.57
CA LEU A 47 -16.51 3.73 4.31
C LEU A 47 -16.38 2.35 4.98
N GLY A 48 -15.87 1.38 4.22
CA GLY A 48 -15.46 0.07 4.73
C GLY A 48 -14.07 -0.30 4.24
N VAL A 49 -13.35 -1.09 5.03
CA VAL A 49 -12.07 -1.69 4.66
C VAL A 49 -12.17 -3.19 4.84
N VAL A 50 -11.81 -3.94 3.79
CA VAL A 50 -11.83 -5.41 3.79
C VAL A 50 -10.54 -5.95 3.16
N PRO A 51 -10.10 -7.16 3.53
CA PRO A 51 -9.01 -7.84 2.84
C PRO A 51 -9.28 -7.98 1.34
N LEU A 52 -8.20 -8.03 0.56
CA LEU A 52 -8.31 -8.35 -0.86
C LEU A 52 -8.99 -9.72 -1.05
N PRO A 53 -9.92 -9.85 -2.00
CA PRO A 53 -10.61 -11.11 -2.24
C PRO A 53 -9.64 -12.20 -2.71
N ALA A 54 -9.94 -13.46 -2.36
CA ALA A 54 -9.19 -14.59 -2.87
C ALA A 54 -9.31 -14.70 -4.40
N GLY A 55 -8.21 -15.06 -5.05
CA GLY A 55 -8.18 -15.39 -6.46
C GLY A 55 -8.35 -16.90 -6.72
N PRO A 56 -8.34 -17.33 -8.00
CA PRO A 56 -8.47 -18.75 -8.36
C PRO A 56 -7.36 -19.65 -7.80
N LYS A 57 -6.23 -19.06 -7.39
CA LYS A 57 -5.07 -19.76 -6.83
C LYS A 57 -4.95 -19.64 -5.30
N GLY A 58 -5.97 -19.10 -4.62
CA GLY A 58 -6.00 -18.95 -3.17
C GLY A 58 -6.06 -17.49 -2.70
N PRO A 59 -5.83 -17.24 -1.40
CA PRO A 59 -5.88 -15.92 -0.80
C PRO A 59 -4.94 -14.93 -1.49
N ALA A 60 -5.35 -13.67 -1.59
CA ALA A 60 -4.46 -12.60 -2.03
C ALA A 60 -3.33 -12.37 -1.02
N SER A 61 -2.15 -12.06 -1.53
CA SER A 61 -0.97 -11.73 -0.72
C SER A 61 -0.42 -10.36 -1.14
N PRO A 62 -1.00 -9.25 -0.65
CA PRO A 62 -0.45 -7.92 -0.89
C PRO A 62 0.93 -7.78 -0.23
N LEU A 63 1.71 -6.80 -0.67
CA LEU A 63 2.97 -6.46 0.00
C LEU A 63 2.69 -5.71 1.31
N LEU A 64 3.30 -6.17 2.40
CA LEU A 64 3.33 -5.47 3.68
C LEU A 64 4.62 -4.63 3.76
N GLY A 65 4.45 -3.31 3.71
CA GLY A 65 5.51 -2.35 3.99
C GLY A 65 5.52 -1.94 5.45
N VAL A 66 6.70 -1.60 5.97
CA VAL A 66 6.86 -0.94 7.27
C VAL A 66 7.55 0.39 7.02
N ASP A 67 6.96 1.45 7.54
CA ASP A 67 7.54 2.79 7.50
C ASP A 67 8.34 3.04 8.77
N GLY A 68 9.43 3.80 8.64
CA GLY A 68 10.32 4.10 9.75
C GLY A 68 11.23 5.29 9.44
N PHE A 69 11.92 5.74 10.48
CA PHE A 69 12.90 6.82 10.38
C PHE A 69 14.30 6.24 10.28
N TYR A 70 15.05 6.68 9.28
CA TYR A 70 16.46 6.32 9.10
C TYR A 70 17.34 7.50 9.49
N ILE A 71 18.42 7.22 10.22
CA ILE A 71 19.37 8.25 10.66
C ILE A 71 20.48 8.35 9.62
N ASN A 72 20.73 9.57 9.14
CA ASN A 72 21.87 9.82 8.28
C ASN A 72 23.18 9.60 9.07
N PRO A 73 24.03 8.63 8.68
CA PRO A 73 25.26 8.33 9.41
C PRO A 73 26.29 9.47 9.36
N ASN A 74 26.09 10.45 8.47
CA ASN A 74 26.94 11.64 8.35
C ASN A 74 26.38 12.87 9.08
N SER A 75 25.25 12.72 9.79
CA SER A 75 24.67 13.81 10.59
C SER A 75 25.65 14.27 11.67
N GLN A 76 25.73 15.58 11.88
CA GLN A 76 26.48 16.17 13.00
C GLN A 76 25.73 16.08 14.33
N ASN A 77 24.43 15.72 14.29
CA ASN A 77 23.55 15.64 15.47
C ASN A 77 22.87 14.26 15.53
N GLN A 78 23.65 13.18 15.59
CA GLN A 78 23.09 11.81 15.55
C GLN A 78 22.23 11.48 16.77
N GLU A 79 22.66 11.88 17.97
CA GLU A 79 21.92 11.63 19.21
C GLU A 79 20.53 12.28 19.16
N ALA A 80 20.46 13.57 18.84
CA ALA A 80 19.19 14.28 18.68
C ALA A 80 18.30 13.67 17.58
N ALA A 81 18.89 13.19 16.48
CA ALA A 81 18.13 12.53 15.42
C ALA A 81 17.54 11.19 15.89
N VAL A 82 18.29 10.41 16.69
CA VAL A 82 17.80 9.18 17.33
C VAL A 82 16.69 9.49 18.34
N GLU A 83 16.87 10.50 19.20
CA GLU A 83 15.85 10.93 20.15
C GLU A 83 14.54 11.33 19.46
N LEU A 84 14.63 12.10 18.36
CA LEU A 84 13.48 12.47 17.56
C LEU A 84 12.79 11.24 16.94
N ALA A 85 13.55 10.31 16.36
CA ALA A 85 13.00 9.08 15.81
C ALA A 85 12.28 8.23 16.87
N LEU A 86 12.85 8.12 18.08
CA LEU A 86 12.23 7.43 19.21
C LEU A 86 10.97 8.15 19.70
N TYR A 87 10.98 9.48 19.73
CA TYR A 87 9.78 10.27 20.07
C TYR A 87 8.66 10.06 19.04
N LEU A 88 8.96 10.16 17.75
CA LEU A 88 7.96 10.00 16.68
C LEU A 88 7.41 8.56 16.58
N THR A 89 8.14 7.58 17.09
CA THR A 89 7.72 6.17 17.07
C THR A 89 7.26 5.63 18.43
N ASN A 90 7.16 6.49 19.46
CA ASN A 90 6.67 6.08 20.77
C ASN A 90 5.17 5.73 20.74
N LYS A 91 4.66 5.15 21.84
CA LYS A 91 3.25 4.74 21.97
C LYS A 91 2.27 5.88 21.71
N ALA A 92 2.52 7.07 22.27
CA ALA A 92 1.63 8.22 22.12
C ALA A 92 1.60 8.71 20.66
N SER A 93 2.77 8.88 20.04
CA SER A 93 2.90 9.30 18.64
C SER A 93 2.25 8.30 17.68
N GLN A 94 2.45 6.98 17.89
CA GLN A 94 1.75 5.98 17.08
C GLN A 94 0.24 5.94 17.32
N THR A 95 -0.23 6.26 18.53
CA THR A 95 -1.67 6.42 18.80
C THR A 95 -2.25 7.61 18.02
N VAL A 96 -1.52 8.73 17.92
CA VAL A 96 -1.91 9.87 17.10
C VAL A 96 -1.92 9.51 15.61
N MET A 97 -0.85 8.87 15.11
CA MET A 97 -0.79 8.42 13.71
C MET A 97 -1.95 7.46 13.36
N MET A 98 -2.35 6.61 14.30
CA MET A 98 -3.48 5.72 14.14
C MET A 98 -4.81 6.46 14.10
N SER A 99 -5.07 7.32 15.07
CA SER A 99 -6.36 8.01 15.22
C SER A 99 -6.59 9.09 14.16
N GLU A 100 -5.57 9.88 13.85
CA GLU A 100 -5.69 11.04 12.96
C GLU A 100 -5.38 10.68 11.50
N ALA A 101 -4.30 9.95 11.24
CA ALA A 101 -3.84 9.65 9.88
C ALA A 101 -4.33 8.27 9.37
N GLY A 102 -4.85 7.40 10.25
CA GLY A 102 -5.30 6.08 9.86
C GLY A 102 -4.16 5.10 9.59
N HIS A 103 -3.01 5.27 10.24
CA HIS A 103 -1.91 4.30 10.13
C HIS A 103 -2.06 3.15 11.12
N VAL A 104 -1.89 1.91 10.65
CA VAL A 104 -1.81 0.76 11.55
C VAL A 104 -0.49 0.87 12.33
N PRO A 105 -0.52 0.88 13.69
CA PRO A 105 0.68 1.00 14.49
C PRO A 105 1.57 -0.24 14.32
N ALA A 106 2.89 -0.01 14.27
CA ALA A 106 3.89 -1.08 14.31
C ALA A 106 4.13 -1.59 15.75
N ARG A 107 3.80 -0.76 16.75
CA ARG A 107 3.89 -1.10 18.17
C ARG A 107 2.75 -2.02 18.61
N THR A 108 3.10 -3.10 19.30
CA THR A 108 2.13 -4.09 19.82
C THR A 108 1.41 -3.63 21.09
N ASP A 109 1.88 -2.57 21.75
CA ASP A 109 1.27 -1.99 22.94
C ASP A 109 0.32 -0.81 22.63
N VAL A 110 0.01 -0.60 21.34
CA VAL A 110 -1.03 0.32 20.86
C VAL A 110 -2.22 -0.50 20.37
N ASP A 111 -3.36 -0.37 21.03
CA ASP A 111 -4.56 -1.12 20.67
C ASP A 111 -5.22 -0.54 19.42
N VAL A 112 -5.41 -1.38 18.39
CA VAL A 112 -6.16 -1.02 17.18
C VAL A 112 -7.66 -1.14 17.46
N THR A 113 -8.29 -0.01 17.80
CA THR A 113 -9.71 0.08 18.16
C THR A 113 -10.62 0.35 16.97
N ASP A 114 -10.14 1.07 15.97
CA ASP A 114 -10.91 1.45 14.78
C ASP A 114 -11.21 0.24 13.87
N PRO A 115 -12.48 -0.07 13.55
CA PRO A 115 -12.84 -1.17 12.67
C PRO A 115 -12.23 -1.07 11.26
N LEU A 116 -12.04 0.15 10.72
CA LEU A 116 -11.41 0.35 9.41
C LEU A 116 -9.94 -0.08 9.46
N LEU A 117 -9.25 0.20 10.56
CA LEU A 117 -7.87 -0.22 10.76
C LEU A 117 -7.75 -1.72 11.05
N LYS A 118 -8.73 -2.32 11.73
CA LYS A 118 -8.81 -3.78 11.88
C LYS A 118 -8.92 -4.47 10.51
N GLY A 119 -9.64 -3.89 9.55
CA GLY A 119 -9.69 -4.40 8.17
C GLY A 119 -8.31 -4.48 7.51
N PHE A 120 -7.45 -3.48 7.73
CA PHE A 120 -6.04 -3.54 7.31
C PHE A 120 -5.24 -4.59 8.09
N SER A 121 -5.40 -4.66 9.42
CA SER A 121 -4.74 -5.69 10.24
C SER A 121 -5.08 -7.11 9.80
N ASP A 122 -6.33 -7.35 9.36
CA ASP A 122 -6.75 -8.64 8.81
C ASP A 122 -6.12 -8.90 7.44
N ALA A 123 -6.02 -7.88 6.58
CA ALA A 123 -5.34 -7.99 5.29
C ALA A 123 -3.84 -8.32 5.45
N PHE A 124 -3.21 -7.86 6.54
CA PHE A 124 -1.79 -8.15 6.82
C PHE A 124 -1.53 -9.62 7.16
N LYS A 125 -2.53 -10.37 7.62
CA LYS A 125 -2.36 -11.79 8.01
C LYS A 125 -1.98 -12.70 6.84
N THR A 126 -2.33 -12.32 5.61
CA THR A 126 -1.97 -13.05 4.38
C THR A 126 -0.96 -12.31 3.52
N ALA A 127 -0.46 -11.16 3.99
CA ALA A 127 0.47 -10.33 3.24
C ALA A 127 1.88 -10.93 3.21
N THR A 128 2.62 -10.61 2.15
CA THR A 128 4.04 -10.93 2.04
C THR A 128 4.84 -9.71 2.47
N VAL A 129 5.76 -9.87 3.42
CA VAL A 129 6.65 -8.78 3.83
C VAL A 129 7.45 -8.30 2.63
N ARG A 130 7.39 -6.98 2.36
CA ARG A 130 8.12 -6.36 1.26
C ARG A 130 9.63 -6.56 1.46
N PRO A 131 10.35 -7.16 0.49
CA PRO A 131 11.80 -7.28 0.57
C PRO A 131 12.47 -5.91 0.76
N GLN A 132 13.52 -5.83 1.57
CA GLN A 132 14.28 -4.58 1.80
C GLN A 132 15.68 -4.62 1.16
N VAL A 133 15.87 -5.52 0.19
CA VAL A 133 17.13 -5.67 -0.54
C VAL A 133 17.20 -4.70 -1.73
N PRO A 134 18.40 -4.24 -2.15
CA PRO A 134 18.56 -3.33 -3.28
C PRO A 134 17.93 -3.85 -4.57
N GLU A 135 17.92 -5.16 -4.79
CA GLU A 135 17.38 -5.83 -5.97
C GLU A 135 15.86 -5.60 -6.14
N LEU A 136 15.13 -5.23 -5.07
CA LEU A 136 13.71 -4.86 -5.20
C LEU A 136 13.54 -3.66 -6.16
N GLY A 137 14.53 -2.79 -6.29
CA GLY A 137 14.52 -1.72 -7.29
C GLY A 137 14.38 -2.25 -8.72
N LYS A 138 14.97 -3.42 -9.02
CA LYS A 138 14.84 -4.07 -10.33
C LYS A 138 13.42 -4.59 -10.57
N TYR A 139 12.71 -5.01 -9.52
CA TYR A 139 11.30 -5.38 -9.64
C TYR A 139 10.46 -4.17 -10.05
N TRP A 140 10.55 -3.05 -9.31
CA TRP A 140 9.75 -1.86 -9.61
C TRP A 140 10.00 -1.29 -11.01
N ALA A 141 11.26 -1.29 -11.46
CA ALA A 141 11.62 -0.78 -12.78
C ALA A 141 11.03 -1.61 -13.93
N ASN A 142 10.68 -2.88 -13.70
CA ASN A 142 10.32 -3.82 -14.76
C ASN A 142 8.88 -4.36 -14.68
N PHE A 143 8.26 -4.36 -13.50
CA PHE A 143 6.94 -4.98 -13.28
C PHE A 143 5.78 -3.98 -13.03
N CYS A 144 6.04 -2.67 -13.01
CA CYS A 144 4.99 -1.65 -12.84
C CYS A 144 4.23 -1.29 -14.15
N GLY A 145 4.69 -1.77 -15.31
CA GLY A 145 4.12 -1.43 -16.64
C GLY A 145 3.10 -2.45 -17.16
N ASP A 146 2.15 -2.89 -16.33
CA ASP A 146 1.19 -3.95 -16.68
C ASP A 146 0.13 -3.52 -17.72
N ALA A 147 0.04 -2.22 -18.04
CA ALA A 147 -0.74 -1.68 -19.15
C ALA A 147 -0.36 -2.32 -20.51
N GLU A 148 0.87 -2.83 -20.68
CA GLU A 148 1.25 -3.63 -21.86
C GLU A 148 0.35 -4.85 -22.05
N VAL A 149 0.03 -5.54 -20.95
CA VAL A 149 -0.84 -6.72 -20.97
C VAL A 149 -2.27 -6.29 -21.24
N TYR A 150 -2.76 -5.31 -20.51
CA TYR A 150 -4.18 -5.02 -20.51
C TYR A 150 -4.65 -4.06 -21.61
N GLU A 151 -3.80 -3.13 -22.06
CA GLU A 151 -4.14 -2.15 -23.10
C GLU A 151 -3.66 -2.57 -24.46
N LYS A 152 -2.40 -3.03 -24.55
CA LYS A 152 -1.74 -3.37 -25.81
C LYS A 152 -1.89 -4.84 -26.19
N GLY A 153 -2.43 -5.66 -25.29
CA GLY A 153 -2.75 -7.06 -25.56
C GLY A 153 -1.52 -7.97 -25.60
N VAL A 154 -0.40 -7.55 -25.00
CA VAL A 154 0.77 -8.43 -24.82
C VAL A 154 0.35 -9.63 -23.99
N ALA A 155 0.71 -10.85 -24.42
CA ALA A 155 0.39 -12.04 -23.65
C ALA A 155 1.02 -11.94 -22.25
N PRO A 156 0.29 -12.25 -21.16
CA PRO A 156 0.81 -12.12 -19.81
C PRO A 156 2.13 -12.88 -19.59
N ALA A 157 2.27 -14.06 -20.19
CA ALA A 157 3.49 -14.85 -20.11
C ALA A 157 4.70 -14.14 -20.74
N ASP A 158 4.51 -13.55 -21.92
CA ASP A 158 5.57 -12.85 -22.64
C ASP A 158 6.00 -11.56 -21.91
N TRP A 159 5.04 -10.85 -21.33
CA TRP A 159 5.31 -9.67 -20.50
C TRP A 159 6.12 -10.04 -19.25
N VAL A 160 5.70 -11.09 -18.52
CA VAL A 160 6.44 -11.57 -17.35
C VAL A 160 7.85 -12.03 -17.72
N GLN A 161 8.00 -12.75 -18.84
CA GLN A 161 9.31 -13.20 -19.31
C GLN A 161 10.22 -12.01 -19.62
N THR A 162 9.72 -11.04 -20.39
CA THR A 162 10.45 -9.82 -20.74
C THR A 162 10.86 -9.00 -19.50
N ALA A 163 9.94 -8.82 -18.56
CA ALA A 163 10.21 -8.10 -17.32
C ALA A 163 11.27 -8.81 -16.46
N THR A 164 11.21 -10.16 -16.40
CA THR A 164 12.18 -10.99 -15.69
C THR A 164 13.57 -10.90 -16.34
N ASP A 165 13.64 -11.01 -17.65
CA ASP A 165 14.90 -10.92 -18.39
C ASP A 165 15.56 -9.55 -18.21
N ASN A 166 14.77 -8.48 -18.21
CA ASN A 166 15.26 -7.14 -17.94
C ASN A 166 15.72 -6.96 -16.48
N ALA A 167 14.99 -7.51 -15.51
CA ALA A 167 15.36 -7.46 -14.09
C ALA A 167 16.64 -8.25 -13.79
N ASN A 168 16.98 -9.26 -14.60
CA ASN A 168 18.19 -10.07 -14.45
C ASN A 168 19.42 -9.50 -15.18
N LYS A 169 19.27 -8.41 -15.95
CA LYS A 169 20.43 -7.74 -16.56
C LYS A 169 21.36 -7.19 -15.46
N PRO A 170 22.69 -7.25 -15.71
CA PRO A 170 23.70 -6.74 -14.78
C PRO A 170 23.52 -5.24 -14.53
#